data_AF-A0A7C5TYE3-F1
#
_entry.id   AF-A0A7C5TYE3-F1
#
_cell.length_a   1.000
_cell.length_b   1.000
_cell.length_c   1.000
_cell.angle_alpha   90.00
_cell.angle_beta   90.00
_cell.angle_gamma   90.00
#
_symmetry.space_group_name_H-M   'P 1'
#
loop_
_entity.id
_entity.type
_entity.pdbx_description
1 polymer ?
#
loop_
_entity_poly.entity_id
_entity_poly.type
_entity_poly.pdbx_seq_one_letter_code
_entity_poly.pdbx_strand_id
1 'polypeptide(L)'
;MRYKKLILTLIISSVIISISLIFILYSTTSANTFNKNSSTRVSEVASSVLKDYDLMFVGESDNEWFNSLWRELKTYNISIFELKDLEDILAKPEKLRTNAIGVLIIFSGDYLDKNLNNTKFINSLRMIHELCGEGRCFYVAVGGKTSRLFDVLDKAGIYSVYQPTSKGFTYVNPAYFNPRAAGLSLKVCTYESKKWIVRGVFGSNASSIEGLIEGLADWLRDFQSKPCVIK
;
A
#
# COMPACT_ATOMS: atom_id res chain seq x y z
N MET A 1 18.14 -32.86 -43.39
CA MET A 1 17.47 -32.62 -42.07
C MET A 1 18.29 -31.75 -41.09
N ARG A 2 19.63 -31.67 -41.16
CA ARG A 2 20.44 -30.88 -40.20
C ARG A 2 20.19 -29.36 -40.22
N TYR A 3 20.04 -28.75 -41.40
CA TYR A 3 19.83 -27.30 -41.53
C TYR A 3 18.49 -26.79 -40.96
N LYS A 4 17.43 -27.60 -41.05
CA LYS A 4 16.10 -27.22 -40.51
C LYS A 4 16.10 -27.10 -38.98
N LYS A 5 16.85 -27.95 -38.28
CA LYS A 5 17.00 -27.85 -36.81
C LYS A 5 17.81 -26.61 -36.42
N LEU A 6 18.89 -26.32 -37.15
CA LEU A 6 19.75 -25.16 -36.86
C LEU A 6 19.02 -23.82 -37.03
N ILE A 7 18.22 -23.70 -38.10
CA ILE A 7 17.39 -22.51 -38.36
C ILE A 7 16.32 -22.35 -37.27
N LEU A 8 15.66 -23.45 -36.88
CA LEU A 8 14.65 -23.41 -35.82
C LEU A 8 15.24 -22.99 -34.46
N THR A 9 16.44 -23.47 -34.12
CA THR A 9 17.13 -23.07 -32.88
C THR A 9 17.49 -21.59 -32.89
N LEU A 10 17.99 -21.06 -34.01
CA LEU A 10 18.31 -19.63 -34.14
C LEU A 10 17.08 -18.73 -33.99
N ILE A 11 15.94 -19.14 -34.56
CA ILE A 11 14.68 -18.39 -34.43
C ILE A 11 14.20 -18.38 -32.97
N ILE A 12 14.23 -19.53 -32.29
CA ILE A 12 13.79 -19.63 -30.88
C ILE A 12 14.71 -18.78 -29.98
N SER A 13 16.03 -18.85 -30.16
CA SER A 13 16.98 -18.02 -29.40
C SER A 13 16.78 -16.53 -29.64
N SER A 14 16.52 -16.12 -30.89
CA SER A 14 16.22 -14.72 -31.24
C SER A 14 14.96 -14.21 -30.56
N VAL A 15 13.89 -15.02 -30.50
CA VAL A 15 12.63 -14.65 -29.85
C VAL A 15 12.82 -14.52 -28.34
N ILE A 16 13.55 -15.44 -27.70
CA ILE A 16 13.81 -15.38 -26.25
C ILE A 16 14.62 -14.12 -25.89
N ILE A 17 15.69 -13.82 -26.65
CA ILE A 17 16.53 -12.63 -26.42
C ILE A 17 15.71 -11.34 -26.59
N SER A 18 14.82 -11.29 -27.58
CA SER A 18 13.95 -10.13 -27.83
C SER A 18 12.96 -9.90 -26.69
N ILE A 19 12.36 -10.97 -26.15
CA ILE A 19 11.44 -10.89 -25.01
C ILE A 19 12.19 -10.44 -23.76
N SER A 20 13.40 -10.95 -23.51
CA SER A 20 14.23 -10.53 -22.38
C SER A 20 14.65 -9.07 -22.47
N LEU A 21 15.02 -8.58 -23.67
CA LEU A 21 15.35 -7.17 -23.89
C LEU A 21 14.14 -6.24 -23.68
N ILE A 22 12.95 -6.63 -24.17
CA ILE A 22 11.71 -5.87 -23.93
C ILE A 22 11.38 -5.84 -22.43
N PHE A 23 11.60 -6.94 -21.70
CA PHE A 23 11.36 -6.99 -20.26
C PHE A 23 12.33 -6.08 -19.48
N ILE A 24 13.61 -6.03 -19.88
CA ILE A 24 14.62 -5.12 -19.31
C ILE A 24 14.30 -3.65 -19.66
N LEU A 25 13.84 -3.37 -20.88
CA LEU A 25 13.41 -2.04 -21.30
C LEU A 25 12.15 -1.59 -20.55
N TYR A 26 11.14 -2.45 -20.38
CA TYR A 26 9.93 -2.12 -19.61
C TYR A 26 10.19 -1.95 -18.11
N SER A 27 11.13 -2.71 -17.54
CA SER A 27 11.53 -2.56 -16.13
C SER A 27 12.43 -1.36 -15.87
N THR A 28 13.03 -0.77 -16.92
CA THR A 28 13.81 0.48 -16.81
C THR A 28 13.02 1.74 -17.16
N THR A 29 11.86 1.64 -17.85
CA THR A 29 11.04 2.81 -18.21
C THR A 29 9.95 3.21 -17.21
N SER A 30 9.91 2.62 -16.00
CA SER A 30 9.11 3.14 -14.88
C SER A 30 9.94 3.96 -13.87
N ALA A 31 11.23 4.15 -14.13
CA ALA A 31 12.12 4.93 -13.27
C ALA A 31 12.64 6.14 -14.03
N ASN A 32 11.93 7.27 -13.90
CA ASN A 32 12.43 8.67 -13.91
C ASN A 32 11.20 9.58 -14.06
N THR A 33 10.98 10.62 -13.26
CA THR A 33 11.92 11.65 -12.81
C THR A 33 11.47 12.24 -11.48
N PHE A 34 12.28 12.12 -10.44
CA PHE A 34 12.68 13.24 -9.58
C PHE A 34 14.01 12.87 -8.96
N ASN A 35 15.09 13.26 -9.63
CA ASN A 35 16.39 13.40 -8.97
C ASN A 35 16.27 14.61 -8.02
N LYS A 36 15.66 14.39 -6.85
CA LYS A 36 15.62 15.38 -5.78
C LYS A 36 16.94 15.25 -5.06
N ASN A 37 17.72 16.34 -5.08
CA ASN A 37 18.92 16.50 -4.27
C ASN A 37 18.72 15.87 -2.89
N SER A 38 19.66 15.00 -2.53
CA SER A 38 19.72 14.32 -1.24
C SER A 38 19.80 15.34 -0.11
N SER A 39 18.64 15.77 0.35
CA SER A 39 18.44 16.17 1.74
C SER A 39 18.20 14.87 2.49
N THR A 40 19.07 14.54 3.44
CA THR A 40 18.87 13.47 4.45
C THR A 40 17.68 13.74 5.38
N ARG A 41 16.84 14.73 5.06
CA ARG A 41 15.68 15.17 5.83
C ARG A 41 14.45 15.16 4.93
N VAL A 42 13.35 14.60 5.42
CA VAL A 42 12.05 14.57 4.74
C VAL A 42 11.67 15.99 4.31
N SER A 43 11.20 16.15 3.07
CA SER A 43 10.80 17.46 2.59
C SER A 43 9.62 18.04 3.39
N GLU A 44 9.61 19.37 3.58
CA GLU A 44 8.53 20.07 4.29
C GLU A 44 7.15 19.73 3.71
N VAL A 45 7.06 19.57 2.38
CA VAL A 45 5.87 19.14 1.66
C VAL A 45 5.37 17.78 2.16
N ALA A 46 6.25 16.80 2.28
CA ALA A 46 5.87 15.46 2.73
C ALA A 46 5.36 15.49 4.19
N SER A 47 6.05 16.24 5.06
CA SER A 47 5.60 16.43 6.44
C SER A 47 4.26 17.16 6.53
N SER A 48 4.00 18.14 5.65
CA SER A 48 2.75 18.90 5.61
C SER A 48 1.59 18.01 5.22
N VAL A 49 1.76 17.17 4.20
CA VAL A 49 0.70 16.23 3.76
C VAL A 49 0.35 15.26 4.88
N LEU A 50 1.35 14.70 5.57
CA LEU A 50 1.10 13.72 6.62
C LEU A 50 0.46 14.31 7.88
N LYS A 51 0.62 15.61 8.16
CA LYS A 51 -0.06 16.31 9.26
C LYS A 51 -1.58 16.36 9.10
N ASP A 52 -2.07 16.26 7.87
CA ASP A 52 -3.51 16.25 7.59
C ASP A 52 -4.17 14.90 7.90
N TYR A 53 -3.40 13.91 8.34
CA TYR A 53 -3.87 12.56 8.68
C TYR A 53 -3.57 12.24 10.14
N ASP A 54 -4.45 11.47 10.77
CA ASP A 54 -4.13 10.82 12.03
C ASP A 54 -3.43 9.50 11.77
N LEU A 55 -2.20 9.36 12.28
CA LEU A 55 -1.40 8.17 12.09
C LEU A 55 -1.60 7.22 13.26
N MET A 56 -2.02 6.00 12.96
CA MET A 56 -2.27 4.94 13.94
C MET A 56 -1.30 3.79 13.71
N PHE A 57 -0.26 3.70 14.54
CA PHE A 57 0.67 2.57 14.55
C PHE A 57 0.08 1.46 15.39
N VAL A 58 -0.22 0.33 14.76
CA VAL A 58 -0.92 -0.80 15.38
C VAL A 58 -0.01 -2.02 15.48
N GLY A 59 0.07 -2.57 16.69
CA GLY A 59 0.79 -3.79 16.97
C GLY A 59 2.23 -3.54 17.40
N GLU A 60 2.69 -4.34 18.36
CA GLU A 60 4.10 -4.42 18.70
C GLU A 60 4.86 -5.16 17.58
N SER A 61 6.03 -4.65 17.22
CA SER A 61 6.88 -5.26 16.22
C SER A 61 8.36 -4.96 16.48
N ASP A 62 9.19 -5.98 16.37
CA ASP A 62 10.65 -5.82 16.36
C ASP A 62 11.18 -5.46 14.96
N ASN A 63 10.29 -5.14 14.01
CA ASN A 63 10.68 -4.84 12.65
C ASN A 63 11.33 -3.46 12.55
N GLU A 64 12.61 -3.43 12.16
CA GLU A 64 13.40 -2.20 12.14
C GLU A 64 12.84 -1.14 11.20
N TRP A 65 12.23 -1.52 10.07
CA TRP A 65 11.64 -0.55 9.14
C TRP A 65 10.40 0.12 9.74
N PHE A 66 9.52 -0.65 10.36
CA PHE A 66 8.34 -0.14 11.05
C PHE A 66 8.73 0.80 12.21
N ASN A 67 9.67 0.35 13.06
CA ASN A 67 10.14 1.12 14.20
C ASN A 67 10.91 2.38 13.80
N SER A 68 11.70 2.32 12.72
CA SER A 68 12.41 3.48 12.21
C SER A 68 11.48 4.50 11.56
N LEU A 69 10.46 4.04 10.83
CA LEU A 69 9.40 4.93 10.32
C LEU A 69 8.70 5.66 11.46
N TRP A 70 8.31 4.93 12.51
CA TRP A 70 7.69 5.51 13.68
C TRP A 70 8.59 6.55 14.37
N ARG A 71 9.87 6.21 14.63
CA ARG A 71 10.84 7.11 15.26
C ARG A 71 11.02 8.38 14.43
N GLU A 72 11.19 8.23 13.12
CA GLU A 72 11.40 9.35 12.21
C GLU A 72 10.15 10.23 12.16
N LEU A 73 8.95 9.65 12.07
CA LEU A 73 7.71 10.41 12.05
C LEU A 73 7.44 11.20 13.34
N LYS A 74 7.88 10.68 14.49
CA LYS A 74 7.82 11.40 15.78
C LYS A 74 8.69 12.65 15.83
N THR A 75 9.71 12.76 14.99
CA THR A 75 10.52 13.99 14.90
C THR A 75 9.77 15.13 14.22
N TYR A 76 8.69 14.81 13.50
CA TYR A 76 7.78 15.78 12.92
C TYR A 76 6.60 16.03 13.87
N ASN A 77 6.08 17.26 13.86
CA ASN A 77 4.89 17.64 14.63
C ASN A 77 3.60 17.05 14.01
N ILE A 78 3.51 15.73 13.94
CA ILE A 78 2.40 14.93 13.37
C ILE A 78 1.66 14.22 14.50
N SER A 79 0.34 14.14 14.41
CA SER A 79 -0.51 13.37 15.33
C SER A 79 -0.27 11.87 15.13
N ILE A 80 0.36 11.22 16.12
CA ILE A 80 0.67 9.79 16.11
C ILE A 80 0.04 9.13 17.33
N PHE A 81 -0.71 8.05 17.08
CA PHE A 81 -1.25 7.16 18.10
C PHE A 81 -0.57 5.80 18.02
N GLU A 82 -0.08 5.34 19.17
CA GLU A 82 0.44 3.99 19.34
C GLU A 82 -0.62 3.12 19.99
N LEU A 83 -0.85 1.95 19.39
CA LEU A 83 -1.94 1.06 19.75
C LEU A 83 -1.39 -0.36 19.76
N LYS A 84 -1.71 -1.12 20.81
CA LYS A 84 -1.24 -2.50 20.92
C LYS A 84 -2.00 -3.41 19.96
N ASP A 85 -3.27 -3.12 19.77
CA ASP A 85 -4.12 -3.81 18.81
C ASP A 85 -5.25 -2.91 18.31
N LEU A 86 -6.11 -3.47 17.46
CA LEU A 86 -7.25 -2.76 16.88
C LEU A 86 -8.39 -2.53 17.89
N GLU A 87 -8.44 -3.27 18.99
CA GLU A 87 -9.49 -3.09 20.01
C GLU A 87 -9.28 -1.78 20.78
N ASP A 88 -8.03 -1.33 20.93
CA ASP A 88 -7.71 -0.01 21.47
C ASP A 88 -8.38 1.13 20.68
N ILE A 89 -8.55 0.97 19.36
CA ILE A 89 -9.28 1.91 18.50
C ILE A 89 -10.78 1.81 18.77
N LEU A 90 -11.32 0.59 18.83
CA LEU A 90 -12.75 0.36 19.03
C LEU A 90 -13.23 0.79 20.41
N ALA A 91 -12.35 0.81 21.41
CA ALA A 91 -12.64 1.34 22.74
C ALA A 91 -12.77 2.88 22.75
N LYS A 92 -12.25 3.57 21.73
CA LYS A 92 -12.22 5.03 21.58
C LYS A 92 -12.52 5.46 20.14
N PRO A 93 -13.70 5.10 19.60
CA PRO A 93 -14.03 5.31 18.18
C PRO A 93 -14.09 6.79 17.78
N GLU A 94 -14.20 7.71 18.75
CA GLU A 94 -14.09 9.15 18.52
C GLU A 94 -12.74 9.55 17.88
N LYS A 95 -11.68 8.75 18.09
CA LYS A 95 -10.38 8.94 17.43
C LYS A 95 -10.41 8.69 15.92
N LEU A 96 -11.46 8.05 15.40
CA LEU A 96 -11.66 7.87 13.96
C LEU A 96 -12.43 9.05 13.34
N ARG A 97 -13.01 9.94 14.17
CA ARG A 97 -13.88 11.05 13.77
C ARG A 97 -13.26 12.40 14.08
N THR A 98 -11.97 12.55 13.81
CA THR A 98 -11.23 13.78 14.01
C THR A 98 -11.41 14.74 12.83
N ASN A 99 -10.84 15.95 12.98
CA ASN A 99 -10.77 16.97 11.93
C ASN A 99 -9.74 16.62 10.84
N ALA A 100 -8.99 15.52 10.98
CA ALA A 100 -8.05 15.06 9.96
C ALA A 100 -8.79 14.66 8.68
N ILE A 101 -8.14 14.77 7.53
CA ILE A 101 -8.68 14.33 6.23
C ILE A 101 -9.00 12.83 6.26
N GLY A 102 -8.14 12.05 6.90
CA GLY A 102 -8.35 10.62 7.08
C GLY A 102 -7.47 10.01 8.17
N VAL A 103 -7.64 8.72 8.36
CA VAL A 103 -6.87 7.90 9.31
C VAL A 103 -5.94 6.98 8.53
N LEU A 104 -4.64 7.10 8.80
CA LEU A 104 -3.61 6.24 8.23
C LEU A 104 -3.25 5.16 9.25
N ILE A 105 -3.76 3.95 9.05
CA ILE A 105 -3.52 2.79 9.92
C ILE A 105 -2.32 2.03 9.39
N ILE A 106 -1.25 2.02 10.18
CA ILE A 106 0.07 1.50 9.82
C ILE A 106 0.34 0.26 10.66
N PHE A 107 0.62 -0.85 9.98
CA PHE A 107 0.99 -2.12 10.59
C PHE A 107 2.42 -2.49 10.21
N SER A 108 3.08 -3.27 11.06
CA SER A 108 4.18 -4.11 10.61
C SER A 108 3.66 -5.28 9.78
N GLY A 109 4.33 -5.62 8.68
CA GLY A 109 3.97 -6.82 7.91
C GLY A 109 4.08 -8.12 8.73
N ASP A 110 4.96 -8.16 9.74
CA ASP A 110 5.11 -9.31 10.63
C ASP A 110 3.91 -9.45 11.58
N TYR A 111 3.37 -8.32 12.06
CA TYR A 111 2.15 -8.30 12.87
C TYR A 111 0.94 -8.81 12.09
N LEU A 112 0.84 -8.43 10.80
CA LEU A 112 -0.22 -8.89 9.90
C LEU A 112 -0.12 -10.39 9.63
N ASP A 113 1.10 -10.92 9.39
CA ASP A 113 1.29 -12.35 9.15
C ASP A 113 0.88 -13.21 10.36
N LYS A 114 1.22 -12.76 11.58
CA LYS A 114 0.79 -13.41 12.83
C LYS A 114 -0.74 -13.41 13.00
N ASN A 115 -1.43 -12.37 12.51
CA ASN A 115 -2.88 -12.20 12.68
C ASN A 115 -3.71 -12.59 11.46
N LEU A 116 -3.10 -13.16 10.42
CA LEU A 116 -3.77 -13.50 9.15
C LEU A 116 -5.02 -14.38 9.30
N ASN A 117 -5.03 -15.24 10.31
CA ASN A 117 -6.13 -16.17 10.60
C ASN A 117 -6.85 -15.83 11.93
N ASN A 118 -6.52 -14.69 12.55
CA ASN A 118 -7.13 -14.28 13.80
C ASN A 118 -8.49 -13.61 13.52
N THR A 119 -9.59 -14.34 13.73
CA THR A 119 -10.96 -13.86 13.50
C THR A 119 -11.28 -12.58 14.28
N LYS A 120 -10.74 -12.43 15.49
CA LYS A 120 -10.94 -11.22 16.30
C LYS A 120 -10.33 -10.00 15.62
N PHE A 121 -9.07 -10.12 15.20
CA PHE A 121 -8.36 -9.08 14.45
C PHE A 121 -9.11 -8.72 13.15
N ILE A 122 -9.51 -9.72 12.36
CA ILE A 122 -10.22 -9.51 11.09
C ILE A 122 -11.56 -8.79 11.29
N ASN A 123 -12.33 -9.19 12.31
CA ASN A 123 -13.58 -8.52 12.66
C ASN A 123 -13.35 -7.08 13.12
N SER A 124 -12.35 -6.83 13.96
CA SER A 124 -12.00 -5.47 14.39
C SER A 124 -11.60 -4.59 13.21
N LEU A 125 -10.82 -5.12 12.27
CA LEU A 125 -10.42 -4.40 11.05
C LEU A 125 -11.63 -3.99 10.21
N ARG A 126 -12.60 -4.90 10.04
CA ARG A 126 -13.87 -4.61 9.35
C ARG A 126 -14.66 -3.50 10.07
N MET A 127 -14.84 -3.62 11.39
CA MET A 127 -15.58 -2.63 12.17
C MET A 127 -14.93 -1.25 12.13
N ILE A 128 -13.60 -1.18 12.21
CA ILE A 128 -12.87 0.09 12.09
C ILE A 128 -13.09 0.70 10.72
N HIS A 129 -13.04 -0.09 9.65
CA HIS A 129 -13.31 0.41 8.29
C HIS A 129 -14.69 1.07 8.18
N GLU A 130 -15.72 0.40 8.71
CA GLU A 130 -17.10 0.91 8.73
C GLU A 130 -17.22 2.20 9.55
N LEU A 131 -16.57 2.26 10.71
CA LEU A 131 -16.62 3.43 11.61
C LEU A 131 -15.86 4.65 11.08
N CYS A 132 -14.79 4.42 10.33
CA CYS A 132 -13.94 5.46 9.74
C CYS A 132 -14.70 6.31 8.70
N GLY A 133 -15.70 5.71 8.07
CA GLY A 133 -16.48 6.33 7.00
C GLY A 133 -15.83 6.16 5.63
N GLU A 134 -16.69 6.20 4.61
CA GLU A 134 -16.31 6.03 3.21
C GLU A 134 -15.18 7.00 2.81
N GLY A 135 -14.09 6.48 2.24
CA GLY A 135 -13.01 7.33 1.72
C GLY A 135 -11.97 7.80 2.74
N ARG A 136 -12.15 7.52 4.04
CA ARG A 136 -11.32 8.12 5.10
C ARG A 136 -10.25 7.20 5.69
N CYS A 137 -10.34 5.89 5.46
CA CYS A 137 -9.37 4.94 5.99
C CYS A 137 -8.33 4.52 4.95
N PHE A 138 -7.07 4.62 5.35
CA PHE A 138 -5.88 4.29 4.57
C PHE A 138 -5.11 3.22 5.35
N TYR A 139 -4.79 2.11 4.70
CA TYR A 139 -4.09 1.01 5.33
C TYR A 139 -2.70 0.87 4.75
N VAL A 140 -1.69 0.72 5.59
CA VAL A 140 -0.29 0.55 5.16
C VAL A 140 0.35 -0.57 5.98
N ALA A 141 1.14 -1.40 5.31
CA ALA A 141 2.05 -2.34 5.94
C ALA A 141 3.50 -1.93 5.62
N VAL A 142 4.35 -1.91 6.63
CA VAL A 142 5.76 -1.52 6.52
C VAL A 142 6.65 -2.60 7.11
N GLY A 143 7.67 -3.02 6.36
CA GLY A 143 8.58 -4.09 6.74
C GLY A 143 7.91 -5.46 6.84
N GLY A 144 8.72 -6.51 6.95
CA GLY A 144 8.23 -7.87 7.10
C GLY A 144 7.47 -8.36 5.87
N LYS A 145 6.40 -9.13 6.07
CA LYS A 145 5.54 -9.64 4.99
C LYS A 145 4.42 -8.67 4.62
N THR A 146 4.77 -7.58 3.95
CA THR A 146 3.82 -6.53 3.54
C THR A 146 2.71 -7.01 2.61
N SER A 147 2.92 -8.09 1.84
CA SER A 147 1.88 -8.74 1.03
C SER A 147 0.64 -9.13 1.84
N ARG A 148 0.81 -9.42 3.14
CA ARG A 148 -0.28 -9.82 4.04
C ARG A 148 -1.33 -8.76 4.25
N LEU A 149 -1.01 -7.49 3.99
CA LEU A 149 -1.99 -6.41 4.02
C LEU A 149 -3.22 -6.73 3.18
N PHE A 150 -3.03 -7.12 1.92
CA PHE A 150 -4.17 -7.37 1.03
C PHE A 150 -4.91 -8.66 1.37
N ASP A 151 -4.22 -9.66 1.91
CA ASP A 151 -4.86 -10.90 2.37
C ASP A 151 -5.76 -10.64 3.59
N VAL A 152 -5.33 -9.83 4.55
CA VAL A 152 -6.16 -9.50 5.72
C VAL A 152 -7.33 -8.59 5.34
N LEU A 153 -7.15 -7.68 4.38
CA LEU A 153 -8.21 -6.82 3.88
C LEU A 153 -9.25 -7.60 3.07
N ASP A 154 -8.83 -8.64 2.33
CA ASP A 154 -9.74 -9.60 1.67
C ASP A 154 -10.57 -10.39 2.68
N LYS A 155 -9.92 -10.92 3.71
CA LYS A 155 -10.63 -11.61 4.80
C LYS A 155 -11.57 -10.71 5.58
N ALA A 156 -11.24 -9.43 5.72
CA ALA A 156 -12.10 -8.44 6.37
C ALA A 156 -13.26 -7.96 5.47
N GLY A 157 -13.27 -8.35 4.18
CA GLY A 157 -14.29 -7.91 3.21
C GLY A 157 -14.11 -6.46 2.75
N ILE A 158 -12.93 -5.87 2.95
CA ILE A 158 -12.63 -4.47 2.61
C ILE A 158 -12.13 -4.37 1.16
N TYR A 159 -11.34 -5.34 0.70
CA TYR A 159 -10.74 -5.35 -0.63
C TYR A 159 -10.66 -6.77 -1.17
N SER A 160 -11.06 -7.04 -2.41
CA SER A 160 -10.91 -8.40 -2.97
C SER A 160 -9.63 -8.57 -3.78
N VAL A 161 -8.81 -9.56 -3.38
CA VAL A 161 -7.63 -10.02 -4.14
C VAL A 161 -7.98 -11.06 -5.20
N TYR A 162 -9.20 -11.58 -5.25
CA TYR A 162 -9.64 -12.52 -6.26
C TYR A 162 -10.47 -11.81 -7.32
N GLN A 163 -9.96 -11.75 -8.54
CA GLN A 163 -10.68 -11.16 -9.67
C GLN A 163 -11.38 -12.23 -10.52
N PRO A 164 -12.62 -11.99 -10.95
CA PRO A 164 -13.32 -12.88 -11.86
C PRO A 164 -12.65 -12.86 -13.24
N THR A 165 -12.62 -14.02 -13.88
CA THR A 165 -12.08 -14.26 -15.21
C THR A 165 -13.02 -15.23 -15.95
N SER A 166 -12.84 -15.40 -17.25
CA SER A 166 -13.61 -16.38 -18.04
C SER A 166 -13.42 -17.83 -17.58
N LYS A 167 -12.40 -18.12 -16.76
CA LYS A 167 -12.05 -19.46 -16.26
C LYS A 167 -12.28 -19.62 -14.75
N GLY A 168 -12.98 -18.70 -14.09
CA GLY A 168 -13.15 -18.67 -12.63
C GLY A 168 -12.46 -17.45 -12.02
N PHE A 169 -11.77 -17.61 -10.89
CA PHE A 169 -11.12 -16.50 -10.19
C PHE A 169 -9.59 -16.58 -10.26
N THR A 170 -8.92 -15.43 -10.34
CA THR A 170 -7.45 -15.32 -10.28
C THR A 170 -7.04 -14.48 -9.09
N TYR A 171 -6.04 -14.95 -8.35
CA TYR A 171 -5.42 -14.20 -7.25
C TYR A 171 -4.49 -13.10 -7.80
N VAL A 172 -4.76 -11.86 -7.41
CA VAL A 172 -4.10 -10.65 -7.91
C VAL A 172 -3.74 -9.70 -6.77
N ASN A 173 -2.99 -10.21 -5.78
CA ASN A 173 -2.45 -9.37 -4.70
C ASN A 173 -1.43 -8.36 -5.27
N PRO A 174 -1.66 -7.04 -5.14
CA PRO A 174 -0.76 -6.03 -5.68
C PRO A 174 0.64 -6.03 -5.06
N ALA A 175 0.79 -6.53 -3.83
CA ALA A 175 2.05 -6.60 -3.11
C ALA A 175 2.66 -8.00 -3.08
N TYR A 176 2.36 -8.86 -4.06
CA TYR A 176 2.88 -10.25 -4.11
C TYR A 176 4.41 -10.37 -4.01
N PHE A 177 5.15 -9.33 -4.41
CA PHE A 177 6.61 -9.28 -4.34
C PHE A 177 7.15 -8.77 -2.98
N ASN A 178 6.29 -8.54 -1.99
CA ASN A 178 6.63 -8.03 -0.66
C ASN A 178 7.53 -6.78 -0.71
N PRO A 179 7.03 -5.63 -1.21
CA PRO A 179 7.78 -4.38 -1.12
C PRO A 179 8.11 -4.01 0.34
N ARG A 180 9.07 -3.12 0.54
CA ARG A 180 9.36 -2.57 1.89
C ARG A 180 8.15 -1.91 2.54
N ALA A 181 7.26 -1.32 1.74
CA ALA A 181 5.95 -0.90 2.20
C ALA A 181 4.88 -1.14 1.12
N ALA A 182 3.68 -1.46 1.57
CA ALA A 182 2.51 -1.60 0.72
C ALA A 182 1.32 -0.88 1.35
N GLY A 183 0.40 -0.35 0.54
CA GLY A 183 -0.76 0.35 1.07
C GLY A 183 -1.99 0.26 0.18
N LEU A 184 -3.15 0.48 0.78
CA LEU A 184 -4.44 0.56 0.12
C LEU A 184 -5.25 1.74 0.67
N SER A 185 -5.87 2.48 -0.25
CA SER A 185 -6.94 3.42 0.01
C SER A 185 -8.13 3.13 -0.91
N LEU A 186 -9.34 3.38 -0.41
CA LEU A 186 -10.58 3.18 -1.15
C LEU A 186 -11.36 4.50 -1.15
N LYS A 187 -11.53 5.11 -2.32
CA LYS A 187 -12.29 6.36 -2.49
C LYS A 187 -13.64 6.03 -3.09
N VAL A 188 -14.70 6.51 -2.44
CA VAL A 188 -16.04 6.41 -2.99
C VAL A 188 -16.29 7.60 -3.90
N CYS A 189 -16.69 7.31 -5.12
CA CYS A 189 -16.94 8.25 -6.20
C CYS A 189 -18.40 8.16 -6.61
N THR A 190 -19.07 9.29 -6.81
CA THR A 190 -20.47 9.30 -7.26
C THR A 190 -20.55 9.80 -8.69
N TYR A 191 -21.21 9.03 -9.56
CA TYR A 191 -21.50 9.41 -10.95
C TYR A 191 -22.85 8.87 -11.36
N GLU A 192 -23.69 9.72 -11.96
CA GLU A 192 -25.07 9.38 -12.34
C GLU A 192 -25.87 8.71 -11.19
N SER A 193 -25.73 9.25 -9.97
CA SER A 193 -26.36 8.71 -8.74
C SER A 193 -25.90 7.30 -8.33
N LYS A 194 -24.90 6.72 -9.00
CA LYS A 194 -24.25 5.45 -8.61
C LYS A 194 -22.94 5.72 -7.88
N LYS A 195 -22.67 4.90 -6.86
CA LYS A 195 -21.39 4.90 -6.14
C LYS A 195 -20.42 3.91 -6.79
N TRP A 196 -19.19 4.35 -6.97
CA TRP A 196 -18.06 3.61 -7.52
C TRP A 196 -16.93 3.62 -6.50
N ILE A 197 -16.20 2.51 -6.37
CA ILE A 197 -15.04 2.42 -5.48
C ILE A 197 -13.78 2.49 -6.33
N VAL A 198 -13.03 3.58 -6.20
CA VAL A 198 -11.71 3.76 -6.82
C VAL A 198 -10.64 3.34 -5.83
N ARG A 199 -9.71 2.51 -6.29
CA ARG A 199 -8.65 1.92 -5.49
C ARG A 199 -7.34 2.70 -5.68
N GLY A 200 -6.74 3.15 -4.60
CA GLY A 200 -5.38 3.67 -4.56
C GLY A 200 -4.45 2.64 -3.96
N VAL A 201 -3.52 2.09 -4.75
CA VAL A 201 -2.52 1.13 -4.27
C VAL A 201 -1.18 1.83 -4.11
N PHE A 202 -0.50 1.56 -3.01
CA PHE A 202 0.86 2.00 -2.74
C PHE A 202 1.79 0.79 -2.67
N GLY A 203 2.98 0.92 -3.24
CA GLY A 203 4.06 -0.05 -3.14
C GLY A 203 5.39 0.67 -3.24
N SER A 204 6.29 0.45 -2.29
CA SER A 204 7.59 1.13 -2.25
C SER A 204 8.71 0.18 -1.82
N ASN A 205 9.81 0.23 -2.56
CA ASN A 205 11.09 -0.39 -2.21
C ASN A 205 12.13 0.67 -1.80
N ALA A 206 11.67 1.79 -1.20
CA ALA A 206 12.51 2.91 -0.77
C ALA A 206 13.81 2.45 -0.10
N SER A 207 14.94 3.06 -0.46
CA SER A 207 16.26 2.73 0.09
C SER A 207 16.51 3.31 1.48
N SER A 208 15.67 4.24 1.95
CA SER A 208 15.75 4.85 3.27
C SER A 208 14.36 5.13 3.85
N ILE A 209 14.30 5.49 5.13
CA ILE A 209 13.04 5.83 5.82
C ILE A 209 12.48 7.16 5.31
N GLU A 210 13.33 8.13 5.01
CA GLU A 210 12.92 9.42 4.46
C GLU A 210 12.28 9.22 3.09
N GLY A 211 12.90 8.41 2.22
CA GLY A 211 12.32 8.07 0.92
C GLY A 211 10.99 7.29 1.03
N LEU A 212 10.82 6.50 2.09
CA LEU A 212 9.54 5.86 2.39
C LEU A 212 8.48 6.90 2.79
N ILE A 213 8.83 7.85 3.65
CA ILE A 213 7.94 8.93 4.09
C ILE A 213 7.54 9.81 2.90
N GLU A 214 8.49 10.17 2.03
CA GLU A 214 8.18 10.94 0.81
C GLU A 214 7.24 10.16 -0.11
N GLY A 215 7.50 8.88 -0.34
CA GLY A 215 6.63 8.03 -1.16
C GLY A 215 5.21 7.90 -0.59
N LEU A 216 5.07 7.78 0.74
CA LEU A 216 3.77 7.77 1.41
C LEU A 216 3.03 9.11 1.22
N ALA A 217 3.70 10.23 1.44
CA ALA A 217 3.11 11.54 1.29
C ALA A 217 2.68 11.83 -0.16
N ASP A 218 3.52 11.47 -1.13
CA ASP A 218 3.20 11.62 -2.55
C ASP A 218 1.99 10.76 -2.93
N TRP A 219 1.90 9.52 -2.45
CA TRP A 219 0.73 8.66 -2.66
C TRP A 219 -0.56 9.26 -2.12
N LEU A 220 -0.53 9.79 -0.88
CA LEU A 220 -1.70 10.42 -0.26
C LEU A 220 -2.12 11.69 -1.03
N ARG A 221 -1.17 12.55 -1.40
CA ARG A 221 -1.42 13.76 -2.19
C ARG A 221 -2.01 13.44 -3.57
N ASP A 222 -1.47 12.44 -4.26
CA ASP A 222 -1.95 12.00 -5.56
C ASP A 222 -3.39 11.47 -5.49
N PHE A 223 -3.71 10.75 -4.42
CA PHE A 223 -5.04 10.19 -4.21
C PHE A 223 -6.11 11.26 -3.94
N GLN A 224 -5.73 12.32 -3.23
CA GLN A 224 -6.59 13.48 -3.01
C GLN A 224 -6.83 14.26 -4.32
N SER A 225 -5.75 14.58 -5.04
CA SER A 225 -5.79 15.47 -6.21
C SER A 225 -6.46 14.87 -7.44
N LYS A 226 -6.41 13.55 -7.62
CA LYS A 226 -6.99 12.92 -8.82
C LYS A 226 -8.53 12.91 -8.74
N PRO A 227 -9.23 13.45 -9.77
CA PRO A 227 -10.67 13.33 -9.86
C PRO A 227 -11.05 11.85 -9.95
N CYS A 228 -12.27 11.53 -9.57
CA CYS A 228 -12.85 10.22 -9.73
C CYS A 228 -12.95 9.88 -11.23
N VAL A 229 -11.90 9.28 -11.81
CA VAL A 229 -11.92 8.81 -13.20
C VAL A 229 -12.58 7.44 -13.21
N ILE A 230 -13.83 7.40 -13.67
CA ILE A 230 -14.54 6.15 -13.93
C ILE A 230 -14.06 5.67 -15.30
N LYS A 231 -13.36 4.54 -15.32
CA LYS A 231 -12.96 3.83 -16.52
C LYS A 231 -13.81 2.59 -16.70
#